data_AF-A0A838JAU7-F1
#
_entry.id   AF-A0A838JAU7-F1
#
_cell.length_a   1.000
_cell.length_b   1.000
_cell.length_c   1.000
_cell.angle_alpha   90.00
_cell.angle_beta   90.00
_cell.angle_gamma   90.00
#
_symmetry.space_group_name_H-M   'P 1'
#
loop_
_entity.id
_entity.type
_entity.pdbx_description
1 polymer ?
#
loop_
_entity_poly.entity_id
_entity_poly.type
_entity_poly.pdbx_seq_one_letter_code
_entity_poly.pdbx_strand_id
1 'polypeptide(L)'
;MGKLYLSQNTSVFSSSRLLLGLLFSSAIGFLAYRRRSLSRSGVPGAIVTGTLTFGLGGLSWGLALIFFFVSSSLLSHFRESEKASTAADKFSKGSQRDLAQVIANGGVATAMALGYGLSRQPATRRVFEAGYSGALATANADTWATELGVLSTQAPHLITTGKIVAAGTSGGI
;
A
#
# COMPACT_ATOMS: atom_id res chain seq x y z
N MET A 1 17.37 -5.12 46.27
CA MET A 1 16.68 -3.94 45.72
C MET A 1 16.84 -3.94 44.20
N GLY A 2 16.07 -4.66 43.39
CA GLY A 2 14.61 -4.73 43.39
C GLY A 2 13.99 -3.71 42.41
N LYS A 3 14.67 -3.31 41.32
CA LYS A 3 14.01 -2.54 40.25
C LYS A 3 13.13 -3.49 39.44
N LEU A 4 11.85 -3.51 39.80
CA LEU A 4 10.78 -4.12 39.05
C LEU A 4 10.86 -3.70 37.59
N TYR A 5 11.03 -4.70 36.72
CA TYR A 5 10.65 -4.64 35.32
C TYR A 5 9.15 -4.35 35.25
N LEU A 6 8.76 -3.08 35.26
CA LEU A 6 7.45 -2.67 34.77
C LEU A 6 7.48 -2.90 33.25
N SER A 7 7.11 -4.12 32.87
CA SER A 7 6.55 -4.42 31.56
C SER A 7 5.46 -3.39 31.31
N GLN A 8 5.80 -2.33 30.56
CA GLN A 8 4.81 -1.46 29.96
C GLN A 8 4.01 -2.34 29.02
N ASN A 9 2.92 -2.89 29.56
CA ASN A 9 1.94 -3.65 28.83
C ASN A 9 1.20 -2.67 27.92
N THR A 10 1.87 -2.16 26.89
CA THR A 10 1.24 -1.38 25.85
C THR A 10 0.34 -2.36 25.11
N SER A 11 -0.94 -2.37 25.48
CA SER A 11 -1.94 -3.10 24.71
C SER A 11 -1.86 -2.57 23.28
N VAL A 12 -1.43 -3.43 22.36
CA VAL A 12 -1.35 -3.09 20.93
C VAL A 12 -2.75 -2.72 20.43
N PHE A 13 -3.76 -3.39 20.99
CA PHE A 13 -5.16 -3.00 20.86
C PHE A 13 -5.48 -1.78 21.72
N SER A 14 -5.90 -0.71 21.06
CA SER A 14 -6.40 0.50 21.67
C SER A 14 -7.62 0.97 20.89
N SER A 15 -8.78 1.01 21.55
CA SER A 15 -10.04 1.42 20.92
C SER A 15 -9.96 2.85 20.38
N SER A 16 -9.21 3.73 21.03
CA SER A 16 -8.96 5.09 20.53
C SER A 16 -8.11 5.10 19.25
N ARG A 17 -7.11 4.23 19.13
CA ARG A 17 -6.33 4.09 17.90
C ARG A 17 -7.15 3.55 16.75
N LEU A 18 -8.02 2.57 16.99
CA LEU A 18 -8.95 2.06 15.98
C LEU A 18 -9.94 3.14 15.53
N LEU A 19 -10.51 3.90 16.46
CA LEU A 19 -11.40 5.01 16.13
C LEU A 19 -10.69 6.09 15.31
N LEU A 20 -9.48 6.50 15.72
CA LEU A 20 -8.67 7.45 14.96
C LEU A 20 -8.30 6.90 13.57
N GLY A 21 -7.94 5.62 13.48
CA GLY A 21 -7.68 4.94 12.22
C GLY A 21 -8.90 4.96 11.30
N LEU A 22 -10.10 4.72 11.84
CA LEU A 22 -11.36 4.80 11.10
C LEU A 22 -11.62 6.23 10.60
N LEU A 23 -11.47 7.24 11.46
CA LEU A 23 -11.69 8.63 11.09
C LEU A 23 -10.70 9.10 10.02
N PHE A 24 -9.41 8.85 10.20
CA PHE A 24 -8.38 9.25 9.23
C PHE A 24 -8.52 8.50 7.90
N SER A 25 -8.72 7.18 7.94
CA SER A 25 -8.88 6.41 6.71
C SER A 25 -10.17 6.76 5.96
N SER A 26 -11.26 7.10 6.67
CA SER A 26 -12.49 7.62 6.05
C SER A 26 -12.27 8.97 5.40
N ALA A 27 -11.58 9.90 6.08
CA ALA A 27 -11.26 11.21 5.52
C ALA A 27 -10.36 11.11 4.28
N ILE A 28 -9.31 10.29 4.35
CA ILE A 28 -8.40 10.04 3.23
C ILE A 28 -9.14 9.35 2.08
N GLY A 29 -9.92 8.30 2.37
CA GLY A 29 -10.71 7.58 1.38
C GLY A 29 -11.71 8.47 0.64
N PHE A 30 -12.41 9.34 1.38
CA PHE A 30 -13.31 10.34 0.79
C PHE A 30 -12.56 11.34 -0.10
N LEU A 31 -11.45 11.91 0.39
CA LEU A 31 -10.64 12.85 -0.39
C LEU A 31 -10.07 12.21 -1.66
N ALA A 32 -9.58 10.98 -1.54
CA ALA A 32 -9.05 10.20 -2.64
C ALA A 32 -10.12 9.88 -3.70
N TYR A 33 -11.33 9.54 -3.28
CA TYR A 33 -12.47 9.39 -4.19
C TYR A 33 -12.77 10.70 -4.93
N ARG A 34 -12.82 11.82 -4.19
CA ARG A 34 -13.05 13.15 -4.78
C ARG A 34 -11.97 13.56 -5.78
N ARG A 35 -10.73 13.15 -5.53
CA ARG A 35 -9.56 13.35 -6.41
C ARG A 35 -9.42 12.30 -7.50
N ARG A 36 -10.41 11.41 -7.69
CA ARG A 36 -10.36 10.32 -8.69
C ARG A 36 -9.15 9.40 -8.54
N SER A 37 -8.62 9.25 -7.33
CA SER A 37 -7.55 8.28 -7.00
C SER A 37 -8.10 6.93 -6.52
N LEU A 38 -9.32 6.91 -5.98
CA LEU A 38 -10.04 5.69 -5.62
C LEU A 38 -11.37 5.66 -6.36
N SER A 39 -11.80 4.47 -6.76
CA SER A 39 -13.17 4.24 -7.23
C SER A 39 -14.13 4.09 -6.04
N ARG A 40 -15.44 4.06 -6.30
CA ARG A 40 -16.45 3.81 -5.26
C ARG A 40 -16.22 2.50 -4.51
N SER A 41 -15.77 1.45 -5.21
CA SER A 41 -15.46 0.16 -4.59
C SER A 41 -14.12 0.18 -3.85
N GLY A 42 -13.16 1.02 -4.27
CA GLY A 42 -11.88 1.17 -3.59
C GLY A 42 -11.96 1.84 -2.21
N VAL A 43 -12.91 2.76 -2.02
CA VAL A 43 -13.10 3.48 -0.74
C VAL A 43 -13.26 2.55 0.46
N PRO A 44 -14.22 1.60 0.51
CA PRO A 44 -14.35 0.71 1.66
C PRO A 44 -13.10 -0.13 1.91
N GLY A 45 -12.41 -0.58 0.84
CA GLY A 45 -11.14 -1.28 0.97
C GLY A 45 -10.07 -0.42 1.66
N ALA A 46 -9.91 0.83 1.23
CA ALA A 46 -8.95 1.76 1.80
C ALA A 46 -9.28 2.10 3.26
N ILE A 47 -10.56 2.24 3.60
CA ILE A 47 -11.00 2.47 4.99
C ILE A 47 -10.64 1.28 5.88
N VAL A 48 -10.95 0.06 5.46
CA VAL A 48 -10.64 -1.15 6.23
C VAL A 48 -9.13 -1.32 6.40
N THR A 49 -8.37 -1.25 5.30
CA THR A 49 -6.91 -1.36 5.32
C THR A 49 -6.26 -0.28 6.18
N GLY A 50 -6.68 0.98 6.03
CA GLY A 50 -6.15 2.10 6.82
C GLY A 50 -6.47 1.99 8.31
N THR A 51 -7.72 1.63 8.64
CA THR A 51 -8.17 1.45 10.03
C THR A 51 -7.39 0.36 10.74
N LEU A 52 -7.25 -0.82 10.12
CA LEU A 52 -6.54 -1.94 10.73
C LEU A 52 -5.03 -1.66 10.83
N THR A 53 -4.44 -1.09 9.79
CA THR A 53 -3.00 -0.78 9.76
C THR A 53 -2.64 0.24 10.82
N PHE A 54 -3.33 1.38 10.87
CA PHE A 54 -3.07 2.42 11.87
C PHE A 54 -3.48 1.96 13.28
N GLY A 55 -4.64 1.30 13.40
CA GLY A 55 -5.18 0.90 14.69
C GLY A 55 -4.32 -0.12 15.42
N LEU A 56 -3.74 -1.08 14.67
CA LEU A 56 -2.93 -2.17 15.23
C LEU A 56 -1.43 -1.86 15.19
N GLY A 57 -0.93 -1.24 14.11
CA GLY A 57 0.49 -0.92 13.95
C GLY A 57 0.91 0.44 14.52
N GLY A 58 -0.06 1.34 14.72
CA GLY A 58 0.18 2.71 15.20
C GLY A 58 0.56 3.70 14.09
N LEU A 59 1.05 4.86 14.52
CA LEU A 59 1.29 6.01 13.64
C LEU A 59 2.31 5.71 12.53
N SER A 60 3.42 5.04 12.84
CA SER A 60 4.47 4.75 11.85
C SER A 60 3.97 3.88 10.70
N TRP A 61 3.14 2.87 11.01
CA TRP A 61 2.52 2.02 9.99
C TRP A 61 1.50 2.82 9.18
N GLY A 62 0.65 3.61 9.84
CA GLY A 62 -0.27 4.49 9.13
C GLY A 62 0.44 5.45 8.16
N LEU A 63 1.54 6.08 8.59
CA LEU A 63 2.33 6.97 7.75
C LEU A 63 3.00 6.24 6.57
N ALA A 64 3.50 5.02 6.77
CA ALA A 64 4.06 4.22 5.68
C ALA A 64 3.01 3.86 4.62
N LEU A 65 1.80 3.47 5.06
CA LEU A 65 0.67 3.21 4.16
C LEU A 65 0.21 4.49 3.43
N ILE A 66 0.14 5.62 4.13
CA ILE A 66 -0.19 6.92 3.53
C ILE A 66 0.88 7.29 2.49
N PHE A 67 2.16 7.11 2.81
CA PHE A 67 3.25 7.38 1.87
C PHE A 67 3.11 6.53 0.61
N PHE A 68 2.90 5.22 0.73
CA PHE A 68 2.63 4.34 -0.42
C PHE A 68 1.45 4.85 -1.25
N PHE A 69 0.31 5.14 -0.59
CA PHE A 69 -0.89 5.54 -1.29
C PHE A 69 -0.72 6.88 -2.01
N VAL A 70 -0.18 7.89 -1.35
CA VAL A 70 0.00 9.24 -1.89
C VAL A 70 1.03 9.24 -3.01
N SER A 71 2.22 8.65 -2.80
CA SER A 71 3.27 8.62 -3.83
C SER A 71 2.78 7.88 -5.08
N SER A 72 2.16 6.72 -4.90
CA SER A 72 1.59 5.95 -5.99
C SER A 72 0.47 6.71 -6.68
N SER A 73 -0.42 7.39 -5.95
CA SER A 73 -1.48 8.21 -6.57
C SER A 73 -0.91 9.35 -7.39
N LEU A 74 0.13 10.04 -6.91
CA LEU A 74 0.80 11.09 -7.67
C LEU A 74 1.38 10.54 -8.97
N LEU A 75 2.04 9.39 -8.92
CA LEU A 75 2.58 8.73 -10.11
C LEU A 75 1.48 8.27 -11.08
N SER A 76 0.36 7.75 -10.57
CA SER A 76 -0.79 7.35 -11.40
C SER A 76 -1.39 8.53 -12.18
N HIS A 77 -1.44 9.73 -11.61
CA HIS A 77 -1.94 10.92 -12.29
C HIS A 77 -0.86 11.64 -13.13
N PHE A 78 0.42 11.40 -12.85
CA PHE A 78 1.51 12.00 -13.60
C PHE A 78 1.49 11.52 -15.07
N ARG A 79 1.36 12.47 -16.00
CA ARG A 79 1.34 12.23 -17.46
C ARG A 79 0.34 11.15 -17.90
N GLU A 80 -0.82 11.09 -17.26
CA GLU A 80 -1.86 10.09 -17.52
C GLU A 80 -2.23 9.98 -19.01
N SER A 81 -2.29 11.10 -19.74
CA SER A 81 -2.58 11.12 -21.18
C SER A 81 -1.52 10.43 -22.03
N GLU A 82 -0.23 10.64 -21.73
CA GLU A 82 0.88 9.97 -22.43
C GLU A 82 0.82 8.46 -22.16
N LYS A 83 0.64 8.06 -20.90
CA LYS A 83 0.54 6.63 -20.52
C LYS A 83 -0.64 5.93 -21.19
N ALA A 84 -1.78 6.60 -21.29
CA ALA A 84 -2.96 6.08 -21.98
C ALA A 84 -2.73 5.89 -23.49
N SER A 85 -1.91 6.74 -24.12
CA SER A 85 -1.55 6.59 -25.54
C SER A 85 -0.52 5.48 -25.79
N THR A 86 0.43 5.28 -24.87
CA THR A 86 1.51 4.29 -24.99
C THR A 86 1.06 2.87 -24.65
N ALA A 87 0.14 2.71 -23.69
CA ALA A 87 -0.32 1.41 -23.21
C ALA A 87 -1.84 1.42 -22.97
N ALA A 88 -2.60 1.63 -24.05
CA ALA A 88 -4.06 1.79 -24.02
C ALA A 88 -4.78 0.67 -23.25
N ASP A 89 -4.41 -0.59 -23.45
CA ASP A 89 -5.07 -1.71 -22.77
C ASP A 89 -4.92 -1.66 -21.24
N LYS A 90 -3.74 -1.24 -20.75
CA LYS A 90 -3.43 -1.20 -19.31
C LYS A 90 -3.95 0.05 -18.61
N PHE A 91 -4.03 1.17 -19.32
CA PHE A 91 -4.43 2.48 -18.77
C PHE A 91 -5.85 2.94 -19.18
N SER A 92 -6.56 2.20 -20.04
CA SER A 92 -7.93 2.51 -20.48
C SER A 92 -8.98 2.53 -19.36
N LYS A 93 -8.74 1.78 -18.26
CA LYS A 93 -9.63 1.77 -17.08
C LYS A 93 -9.50 3.02 -16.20
N GLY A 94 -8.56 3.92 -16.50
CA GLY A 94 -8.28 5.12 -15.72
C GLY A 94 -7.41 4.85 -14.47
N SER A 95 -6.94 5.92 -13.84
CA SER A 95 -6.01 5.89 -12.68
C SER A 95 -6.64 5.53 -11.32
N GLN A 96 -7.95 5.25 -11.27
CA GLN A 96 -8.65 4.96 -10.01
C GLN A 96 -8.34 3.56 -9.50
N ARG A 97 -7.91 3.46 -8.24
CA ARG A 97 -7.77 2.16 -7.58
C ARG A 97 -9.12 1.63 -7.13
N ASP A 98 -9.47 0.44 -7.59
CA ASP A 98 -10.65 -0.29 -7.14
C ASP A 98 -10.36 -1.21 -5.95
N LEU A 99 -11.39 -1.89 -5.46
CA LEU A 99 -11.25 -2.82 -4.33
C LEU A 99 -10.21 -3.92 -4.61
N ALA A 100 -10.18 -4.45 -5.83
CA ALA A 100 -9.27 -5.52 -6.20
C ALA A 100 -7.82 -5.04 -6.14
N GLN A 101 -7.53 -3.83 -6.65
CA GLN A 101 -6.20 -3.22 -6.56
C GLN A 101 -5.81 -2.88 -5.11
N VAL A 102 -6.76 -2.41 -4.29
CA VAL A 102 -6.51 -2.16 -2.87
C VAL A 102 -6.15 -3.45 -2.13
N ILE A 103 -6.85 -4.55 -2.40
CA ILE A 103 -6.55 -5.85 -1.80
C ILE A 103 -5.23 -6.40 -2.34
N ALA A 104 -4.97 -6.30 -3.64
CA ALA A 104 -3.74 -6.80 -4.25
C ALA A 104 -2.50 -6.12 -3.65
N ASN A 105 -2.53 -4.80 -3.49
CA ASN A 105 -1.35 -4.03 -3.06
C ASN A 105 -1.29 -3.85 -1.53
N GLY A 106 -2.44 -3.83 -0.84
CA GLY A 106 -2.54 -3.54 0.59
C GLY A 106 -2.95 -4.73 1.46
N GLY A 107 -3.45 -5.81 0.87
CA GLY A 107 -4.02 -6.95 1.60
C GLY A 107 -2.99 -7.66 2.48
N VAL A 108 -1.81 -7.96 1.94
CA VAL A 108 -0.73 -8.60 2.70
C VAL A 108 -0.27 -7.70 3.86
N ALA A 109 -0.05 -6.41 3.60
CA ALA A 109 0.29 -5.45 4.65
C ALA A 109 -0.79 -5.38 5.75
N THR A 110 -2.07 -5.39 5.37
CA THR A 110 -3.20 -5.44 6.31
C THR A 110 -3.19 -6.73 7.14
N ALA A 111 -2.92 -7.88 6.51
CA ALA A 111 -2.80 -9.16 7.20
C ALA A 111 -1.62 -9.18 8.18
N MET A 112 -0.49 -8.56 7.84
CA MET A 112 0.64 -8.40 8.75
C MET A 112 0.27 -7.53 9.97
N ALA A 113 -0.52 -6.46 9.78
CA ALA A 113 -1.01 -5.63 10.88
C ALA A 113 -1.96 -6.41 11.82
N LEU A 114 -2.85 -7.24 11.26
CA LEU A 114 -3.70 -8.15 12.02
C LEU A 114 -2.86 -9.15 12.84
N GLY A 115 -1.91 -9.81 12.20
CA GLY A 115 -0.99 -10.75 12.88
C GLY A 115 -0.19 -10.09 13.99
N TYR A 116 0.31 -8.87 13.75
CA TYR A 116 1.01 -8.07 14.76
C TYR A 116 0.13 -7.76 15.97
N GLY A 117 -1.11 -7.30 15.74
CA GLY A 117 -2.07 -6.98 16.79
C GLY A 117 -2.42 -8.19 17.66
N LEU A 118 -2.67 -9.35 17.03
CA LEU A 118 -3.05 -10.59 17.71
C LEU A 118 -1.86 -11.28 18.42
N SER A 119 -0.63 -10.94 18.07
CA SER A 119 0.56 -11.55 18.64
C SER A 119 0.91 -11.00 20.03
N ARG A 120 1.28 -11.90 20.95
CA ARG A 120 1.78 -11.54 22.29
C ARG A 120 3.30 -11.69 22.41
N GLN A 121 3.91 -12.50 21.57
CA GLN A 121 5.35 -12.76 21.60
C GLN A 121 6.14 -11.68 20.84
N PRO A 122 7.19 -11.08 21.44
CA PRO A 122 7.99 -10.05 20.77
C PRO A 122 8.66 -10.52 19.47
N ALA A 123 9.14 -11.77 19.43
CA ALA A 123 9.78 -12.32 18.24
C ALA A 123 8.80 -12.39 17.05
N THR A 124 7.60 -12.89 17.28
CA THR A 124 6.54 -12.95 16.25
C THR A 124 6.12 -11.56 15.78
N ARG A 125 6.03 -10.59 16.69
CA ARG A 125 5.73 -9.20 16.32
C ARG A 125 6.77 -8.60 15.36
N ARG A 126 8.06 -8.86 15.60
CA ARG A 126 9.14 -8.42 14.68
C ARG A 126 9.01 -9.03 13.28
N VAL A 127 8.58 -10.29 13.19
CA VAL A 127 8.31 -10.94 11.90
C VAL A 127 7.19 -10.23 11.15
N PHE A 128 6.10 -9.88 11.83
CA PHE A 128 5.00 -9.13 11.22
C PHE A 128 5.40 -7.69 10.84
N GLU A 129 6.21 -7.01 11.64
CA GLU A 129 6.79 -5.70 11.29
C GLU A 129 7.64 -5.76 10.02
N ALA A 130 8.53 -6.76 9.94
CA ALA A 130 9.36 -6.99 8.76
C ALA A 130 8.50 -7.35 7.53
N GLY A 131 7.50 -8.22 7.70
CA GLY A 131 6.57 -8.61 6.66
C GLY A 131 5.73 -7.44 6.16
N TYR A 132 5.27 -6.56 7.05
CA TYR A 132 4.55 -5.34 6.69
C TYR A 132 5.41 -4.40 5.85
N SER A 133 6.64 -4.16 6.29
CA SER A 133 7.60 -3.30 5.60
C SER A 133 7.94 -3.86 4.21
N GLY A 134 8.19 -5.16 4.13
CA GLY A 134 8.43 -5.87 2.87
C GLY A 134 7.22 -5.80 1.93
N ALA A 135 6.01 -6.03 2.43
CA ALA A 135 4.80 -5.96 1.63
C ALA A 135 4.58 -4.56 1.02
N LEU A 136 4.74 -3.49 1.81
CA LEU A 136 4.63 -2.12 1.28
C LEU A 136 5.77 -1.77 0.34
N ALA A 137 7.00 -2.22 0.61
CA ALA A 137 8.13 -1.98 -0.29
C ALA A 137 7.90 -2.64 -1.66
N THR A 138 7.43 -3.89 -1.68
CA THR A 138 7.08 -4.61 -2.91
C THR A 138 5.93 -3.93 -3.64
N ALA A 139 4.87 -3.53 -2.94
CA ALA A 139 3.74 -2.83 -3.56
C ALA A 139 4.13 -1.46 -4.14
N ASN A 140 4.99 -0.70 -3.44
CA ASN A 140 5.59 0.53 -3.97
C ASN A 140 6.39 0.24 -5.24
N ALA A 141 7.30 -0.74 -5.20
CA ALA A 141 8.16 -1.08 -6.33
C ALA A 141 7.34 -1.46 -7.56
N ASP A 142 6.34 -2.33 -7.42
CA ASP A 142 5.45 -2.75 -8.51
C ASP A 142 4.67 -1.57 -9.11
N THR A 143 4.08 -0.74 -8.25
CA THR A 143 3.28 0.40 -8.69
C THR A 143 4.17 1.46 -9.36
N TRP A 144 5.29 1.82 -8.74
CA TRP A 144 6.18 2.85 -9.29
C TRP A 144 6.83 2.39 -10.60
N ALA A 145 7.26 1.13 -10.69
CA ALA A 145 7.82 0.57 -11.91
C ALA A 145 6.79 0.57 -13.04
N THR A 146 5.53 0.22 -12.77
CA THR A 146 4.47 0.28 -13.78
C THR A 146 4.19 1.72 -14.23
N GLU A 147 4.07 2.66 -13.29
CA GLU A 147 3.66 4.04 -13.58
C GLU A 147 4.76 4.87 -14.25
N LEU A 148 6.03 4.65 -13.89
CA LEU A 148 7.18 5.33 -14.50
C LEU A 148 7.72 4.56 -15.71
N GLY A 149 7.75 3.23 -15.67
CA GLY A 149 8.33 2.39 -16.71
C GLY A 149 7.60 2.52 -18.06
N VAL A 150 6.28 2.75 -18.05
CA VAL A 150 5.52 3.01 -19.29
C VAL A 150 5.96 4.30 -20.01
N LEU A 151 6.60 5.23 -19.30
CA LEU A 151 7.13 6.47 -19.86
C LEU A 151 8.58 6.33 -20.35
N SER A 152 9.19 5.15 -20.19
CA SER A 152 10.56 4.89 -20.65
C SER A 152 10.64 4.92 -22.17
N THR A 153 11.65 5.60 -22.71
CA THR A 153 11.99 5.56 -24.14
C THR A 153 12.87 4.36 -24.50
N GLN A 154 13.38 3.63 -23.50
CA GLN A 154 14.19 2.44 -23.70
C GLN A 154 13.30 1.19 -23.65
N ALA A 155 13.57 0.23 -24.54
CA ALA A 155 12.84 -1.01 -24.56
C ALA A 155 13.18 -1.86 -23.32
N PRO A 156 12.18 -2.39 -22.60
CA PRO A 156 12.42 -3.15 -21.38
C PRO A 156 13.07 -4.51 -21.69
N HIS A 157 13.84 -5.02 -20.74
CA HIS A 157 14.44 -6.34 -20.79
C HIS A 157 13.77 -7.26 -19.78
N LEU A 158 13.53 -8.51 -20.18
CA LEU A 158 12.92 -9.49 -19.30
C LEU A 158 13.96 -9.97 -18.28
N ILE A 159 13.73 -9.75 -16.98
CA ILE A 159 14.74 -9.96 -15.92
C ILE A 159 15.35 -11.38 -15.89
N THR A 160 14.60 -12.39 -16.33
CA THR A 160 15.06 -13.78 -16.33
C THR A 160 15.91 -14.16 -17.55
N THR A 161 15.82 -13.43 -18.67
CA THR A 161 16.50 -13.80 -19.92
C THR A 161 17.33 -12.68 -20.55
N GLY A 162 17.16 -11.44 -20.09
CA GLY A 162 17.78 -10.24 -20.68
C GLY A 162 17.26 -9.87 -22.07
N LYS A 163 16.25 -10.56 -22.60
CA LYS A 163 15.70 -10.27 -23.93
C LYS A 163 14.85 -9.01 -23.91
N ILE A 164 14.98 -8.20 -24.97
CA ILE A 164 14.10 -7.05 -25.20
C ILE A 164 12.67 -7.54 -25.41
N VAL A 165 11.72 -6.94 -24.71
CA VAL A 165 10.28 -7.24 -24.81
C VAL A 165 9.45 -5.98 -24.98
N ALA A 166 8.17 -6.14 -25.34
CA ALA A 166 7.25 -5.01 -25.46
C ALA A 166 6.98 -4.37 -24.10
N ALA A 167 6.80 -3.05 -24.08
CA ALA A 167 6.39 -2.31 -22.89
C ALA A 167 5.10 -2.89 -22.30
N GLY A 168 5.07 -3.08 -20.98
CA GLY A 168 3.94 -3.70 -20.28
C GLY A 168 3.99 -5.23 -20.18
N THR A 169 5.00 -5.89 -20.75
CA THR A 169 5.24 -7.34 -20.55
C THR A 169 5.55 -7.63 -19.07
N SER A 170 4.90 -8.65 -18.51
CA SER A 170 5.18 -9.08 -17.12
C SER A 170 6.65 -9.49 -16.95
N GLY A 171 7.33 -8.90 -15.98
CA GLY A 171 8.75 -9.13 -15.71
C GLY A 171 9.73 -8.35 -16.61
N GLY A 172 9.25 -7.46 -17.48
CA GLY A 172 10.07 -6.51 -18.22
C GLY A 172 10.44 -5.29 -17.37
N ILE A 173 11.73 -4.96 -17.30
CA ILE A 173 12.30 -3.81 -16.56
C ILE A 173 13.14 -2.95 -17.50
#